data_AF-A0A944BDJ4-F1
#
_entry.id   AF-A0A944BDJ4-F1
#
_cell.length_a   1.000
_cell.length_b   1.000
_cell.length_c   1.000
_cell.angle_alpha   90.00
_cell.angle_beta   90.00
_cell.angle_gamma   90.00
#
_symmetry.space_group_name_H-M   'P 1'
#
loop_
_entity.id
_entity.type
_entity.pdbx_description
1 polymer ?
#
loop_
_entity_poly.entity_id
_entity_poly.type
_entity_poly.pdbx_seq_one_letter_code
_entity_poly.pdbx_strand_id
1 'polypeptide(L)'
;IYTHTIAWAIKGKVQAKELIGKKTFENAFDTLMQHANYNETNGIIVGPEISRIFSEIILQRVDVNVLNRLKQAPFSLKLGRDYEVRRYVDDYYIFANSEENLRKILEVYKEELQYYKLFINESKLEFVVRPFVSDLSEAKQEINDLFSRVAEKWLAKDGDGKYKCDVKNEIKAFSSVVNEFRSLSHRYKQKYGAINRYFLTLLVSQLKNELKAEPYPEPSLGLLLMYTEISFYVFSLDMNVSASIKICRVIDYLHKWGERSSDKTILPELENRISREAKRCLDIYVTKCKDKEVNIEMLNLMLCLSKIMKTPINRSLLTKLFDISDGKTGDYEHLNYFQICTLMYIIGGDMNYEDIRTKIIEEVNRRLLIDCALWHSDNAMLFFDMIVCPYVKKTEIIQIIRKIYGDGCKEATYGKKYNELRKTNRWFFNWDKTNELSEVLSKKEYHLPYE
;
A
#
# COMPACT_ATOMS: atom_id res chain seq x y z
N ILE A 1 8.59 20.89 4.00
CA ILE A 1 9.99 21.07 4.50
C ILE A 1 10.72 22.00 3.56
N TYR A 2 11.35 23.07 4.06
CA TYR A 2 12.20 23.95 3.25
C TYR A 2 13.60 23.33 3.14
N THR A 3 14.06 23.00 1.93
CA THR A 3 15.22 22.08 1.75
C THR A 3 16.52 22.65 2.31
N HIS A 4 16.77 23.95 2.18
CA HIS A 4 17.96 24.62 2.73
C HIS A 4 18.11 24.51 4.25
N THR A 5 17.05 24.14 4.98
CA THR A 5 17.11 23.93 6.44
C THR A 5 18.01 22.76 6.84
N ILE A 6 18.32 21.83 5.92
CA ILE A 6 19.29 20.76 6.16
C ILE A 6 20.68 21.31 6.50
N ALA A 7 21.08 22.42 5.87
CA ALA A 7 22.35 23.07 6.18
C ALA A 7 22.34 23.71 7.56
N TRP A 8 21.20 24.28 7.97
CA TRP A 8 21.02 24.82 9.32
C TRP A 8 21.04 23.71 10.36
N ALA A 9 20.47 22.55 10.03
CA ALA A 9 20.45 21.39 10.91
C ALA A 9 21.83 20.80 11.13
N ILE A 10 22.71 20.81 10.12
CA ILE A 10 24.05 20.23 10.23
C ILE A 10 25.05 21.21 10.87
N LYS A 11 25.07 22.47 10.42
CA LYS A 11 26.13 23.44 10.74
C LYS A 11 25.67 24.65 11.56
N GLY A 12 24.37 24.81 11.74
CA GLY A 12 23.79 26.06 12.23
C GLY A 12 23.71 27.13 11.13
N LYS A 13 22.77 28.07 11.30
CA LYS A 13 22.40 29.04 10.27
C LYS A 13 23.51 30.05 9.91
N VAL A 14 24.40 30.37 10.84
CA VAL A 14 25.50 31.31 10.60
C VAL A 14 26.53 30.69 9.65
N GLN A 15 27.08 29.53 10.01
CA GLN A 15 28.06 28.81 9.19
C GLN A 15 27.48 28.36 7.84
N ALA A 16 26.17 28.04 7.79
CA ALA A 16 25.50 27.71 6.54
C ALA A 16 25.54 28.88 5.52
N LYS A 17 25.48 30.14 5.98
CA LYS A 17 25.56 31.31 5.09
C LYS A 17 26.97 31.56 4.56
N GLU A 18 28.00 31.23 5.32
CA GLU A 18 29.40 31.45 4.94
C GLU A 18 29.93 30.42 3.93
N LEU A 19 29.25 29.27 3.82
CA LEU A 19 29.65 28.14 2.97
C LEU A 19 28.74 27.95 1.74
N ILE A 20 27.94 28.98 1.41
CA ILE A 20 27.11 28.97 0.20
C ILE A 20 28.00 28.72 -1.03
N GLY A 21 27.58 27.81 -1.90
CA GLY A 21 28.29 27.47 -3.15
C GLY A 21 29.50 26.56 -2.99
N LYS A 22 29.88 26.16 -1.77
CA LYS A 22 30.93 25.15 -1.56
C LYS A 22 30.37 23.74 -1.73
N LYS A 23 31.20 22.83 -2.26
CA LYS A 23 30.87 21.40 -2.37
C LYS A 23 30.91 20.73 -1.00
N THR A 24 29.78 20.74 -0.33
CA THR A 24 29.58 20.14 1.00
C THR A 24 28.44 19.12 0.95
N PHE A 25 28.42 18.20 1.91
CA PHE A 25 27.40 17.15 1.98
C PHE A 25 25.98 17.73 2.00
N GLU A 26 25.73 18.71 2.86
CA GLU A 26 24.40 19.30 3.02
C GLU A 26 23.93 20.04 1.76
N ASN A 27 24.84 20.71 1.05
CA ASN A 27 24.52 21.38 -0.22
C ASN A 27 24.24 20.36 -1.31
N ALA A 28 25.04 19.30 -1.41
CA ALA A 28 24.80 18.23 -2.38
C ALA A 28 23.46 17.52 -2.12
N PHE A 29 23.11 17.29 -0.85
CA PHE A 29 21.86 16.65 -0.49
C PHE A 29 20.66 17.57 -0.74
N ASP A 30 20.77 18.84 -0.37
CA ASP A 30 19.77 19.88 -0.69
C ASP A 30 19.52 19.99 -2.21
N THR A 31 20.58 20.08 -3.02
CA THR A 31 20.48 20.10 -4.49
C THR A 31 19.81 18.84 -5.03
N LEU A 32 20.13 17.66 -4.51
CA LEU A 32 19.46 16.42 -4.90
C LEU A 32 17.95 16.48 -4.63
N MET A 33 17.55 16.95 -3.45
CA MET A 33 16.13 17.06 -3.08
C MET A 33 15.39 18.09 -3.95
N GLN A 34 16.04 19.21 -4.27
CA GLN A 34 15.49 20.21 -5.20
C GLN A 34 15.31 19.59 -6.59
N HIS A 35 16.35 18.96 -7.15
CA HIS A 35 16.27 18.32 -8.47
C HIS A 35 15.18 17.25 -8.54
N ALA A 36 14.97 16.49 -7.46
CA ALA A 36 13.90 15.50 -7.37
C ALA A 36 12.49 16.12 -7.36
N ASN A 37 12.38 17.42 -7.05
CA ASN A 37 11.13 18.15 -6.93
C ASN A 37 11.09 19.36 -7.88
N TYR A 38 11.47 19.19 -9.15
CA TYR A 38 11.42 20.24 -10.18
C TYR A 38 12.22 21.52 -9.84
N ASN A 39 13.30 21.38 -9.08
CA ASN A 39 14.09 22.48 -8.50
C ASN A 39 13.34 23.35 -7.48
N GLU A 40 12.22 22.85 -6.92
CA GLU A 40 11.52 23.52 -5.83
C GLU A 40 12.29 23.41 -4.52
N THR A 41 12.32 24.50 -3.77
CA THR A 41 12.99 24.58 -2.46
C THR A 41 12.03 24.36 -1.28
N ASN A 42 10.72 24.41 -1.54
CA ASN A 42 9.67 24.20 -0.55
C ASN A 42 8.94 22.89 -0.83
N GLY A 43 9.25 21.87 -0.04
CA GLY A 43 8.71 20.53 -0.23
C GLY A 43 9.82 19.54 -0.54
N ILE A 44 9.58 18.30 -0.14
CA ILE A 44 10.35 17.15 -0.56
C ILE A 44 9.37 16.09 -1.04
N ILE A 45 9.79 15.23 -1.97
CA ILE A 45 8.93 14.18 -2.51
C ILE A 45 8.53 13.20 -1.42
N VAL A 46 7.24 12.89 -1.33
CA VAL A 46 6.70 11.89 -0.39
C VAL A 46 6.90 10.49 -0.98
N GLY A 47 7.31 9.53 -0.14
CA GLY A 47 7.47 8.13 -0.53
C GLY A 47 8.92 7.62 -0.56
N PRO A 48 9.86 8.30 -1.23
CA PRO A 48 11.26 7.88 -1.23
C PRO A 48 11.87 7.86 0.18
N GLU A 49 12.56 6.77 0.50
CA GLU A 49 13.26 6.59 1.78
C GLU A 49 14.31 7.67 2.03
N ILE A 50 14.93 8.18 0.96
CA ILE A 50 15.90 9.27 1.05
C ILE A 50 15.27 10.57 1.58
N SER A 51 13.99 10.83 1.25
CA SER A 51 13.24 11.97 1.78
C SER A 51 13.01 11.82 3.28
N ARG A 52 12.79 10.59 3.77
CA ARG A 52 12.67 10.29 5.21
C ARG A 52 13.99 10.55 5.94
N ILE A 53 15.11 10.12 5.36
CA ILE A 53 16.45 10.42 5.93
C ILE A 53 16.68 11.93 5.99
N PHE A 54 16.30 12.65 4.94
CA PHE A 54 16.44 14.11 4.88
C PHE A 54 15.63 14.83 5.97
N SER A 55 14.35 14.47 6.16
CA SER A 55 13.51 15.05 7.22
C SER A 55 14.01 14.67 8.61
N GLU A 56 14.45 13.42 8.79
CA GLU A 56 14.95 12.89 10.05
C GLU A 56 16.20 13.63 10.55
N ILE A 57 17.14 13.99 9.66
CA ILE A 57 18.32 14.80 10.05
C ILE A 57 17.89 16.15 10.65
N ILE A 58 16.87 16.79 10.09
CA ILE A 58 16.35 18.07 10.58
C ILE A 58 15.65 17.88 11.92
N LEU A 59 14.74 16.89 12.03
CA LEU A 59 13.99 16.63 13.26
C LEU A 59 14.87 16.16 14.41
N GLN A 60 15.92 15.36 14.15
CA GLN A 60 16.90 14.99 15.17
C GLN A 60 17.66 16.20 15.71
N ARG A 61 17.96 17.19 14.85
CA ARG A 61 18.56 18.44 15.35
C ARG A 61 17.58 19.20 16.25
N VAL A 62 16.30 19.26 15.88
CA VAL A 62 15.25 19.83 16.74
C VAL A 62 15.23 19.10 18.08
N ASP A 63 15.20 17.77 18.09
CA ASP A 63 15.19 16.97 19.33
C ASP A 63 16.39 17.28 20.24
N VAL A 64 17.59 17.37 19.66
CA VAL A 64 18.81 17.73 20.40
C VAL A 64 18.72 19.14 20.97
N ASN A 65 18.22 20.12 20.19
CA ASN A 65 18.07 21.48 20.67
C ASN A 65 17.06 21.57 21.82
N VAL A 66 15.90 20.92 21.69
CA VAL A 66 14.86 20.88 22.72
C VAL A 66 15.40 20.24 24.00
N LEU A 67 16.06 19.09 23.90
CA LEU A 67 16.69 18.42 25.05
C LEU A 67 17.69 19.34 25.77
N ASN A 68 18.53 20.03 25.02
CA ASN A 68 19.52 20.96 25.57
C ASN A 68 18.86 22.17 26.24
N ARG A 69 17.81 22.74 25.63
CA ARG A 69 17.08 23.89 26.18
C ARG A 69 16.33 23.54 27.45
N LEU A 70 15.63 22.41 27.48
CA LEU A 70 14.86 21.96 28.65
C LEU A 70 15.77 21.65 29.86
N LYS A 71 16.99 21.15 29.60
CA LYS A 71 17.98 20.88 30.64
C LYS A 71 18.54 22.15 31.30
N GLN A 72 18.53 23.27 30.59
CA GLN A 72 19.09 24.54 31.04
C GLN A 72 18.06 25.41 31.77
N ALA A 73 18.52 26.43 32.49
CA ALA A 73 17.64 27.45 33.04
C ALA A 73 16.91 28.19 31.89
N PRO A 74 15.64 28.60 32.07
CA PRO A 74 14.85 28.56 33.30
C PRO A 74 14.11 27.24 33.57
N PHE A 75 14.14 26.27 32.65
CA PHE A 75 13.32 25.06 32.74
C PHE A 75 13.88 24.03 33.73
N SER A 76 15.18 23.73 33.64
CA SER A 76 15.89 22.75 34.49
C SER A 76 15.22 21.36 34.58
N LEU A 77 14.54 20.94 33.51
CA LEU A 77 13.83 19.66 33.42
C LEU A 77 14.79 18.54 32.99
N LYS A 78 14.69 17.36 33.62
CA LYS A 78 15.53 16.20 33.32
C LYS A 78 14.73 15.10 32.63
N LEU A 79 15.20 14.68 31.45
CA LEU A 79 14.68 13.53 30.72
C LEU A 79 14.78 12.25 31.58
N GLY A 80 13.75 11.41 31.55
CA GLY A 80 13.64 10.17 32.32
C GLY A 80 13.26 10.37 33.80
N ARG A 81 13.17 11.63 34.27
CA ARG A 81 12.69 11.98 35.61
C ARG A 81 11.44 12.84 35.56
N ASP A 82 11.52 13.99 34.88
CA ASP A 82 10.46 15.00 34.86
C ASP A 82 9.55 14.85 33.63
N TYR A 83 10.13 14.32 32.55
CA TYR A 83 9.45 14.05 31.29
C TYR A 83 10.13 12.93 30.50
N GLU A 84 9.40 12.37 29.54
CA GLU A 84 9.86 11.41 28.53
C GLU A 84 9.27 11.81 27.17
N VAL A 85 10.02 11.65 26.09
CA VAL A 85 9.53 11.90 24.73
C VAL A 85 9.71 10.63 23.89
N ARG A 86 8.66 10.24 23.17
CA ARG A 86 8.71 9.23 22.12
C ARG A 86 8.34 9.91 20.81
N ARG A 87 9.26 9.91 19.84
CA ARG A 87 8.99 10.40 18.48
C ARG A 87 9.01 9.24 17.49
N TYR A 88 8.03 9.22 16.61
CA TYR A 88 8.02 8.36 15.44
C TYR A 88 7.75 9.22 14.21
N VAL A 89 8.78 9.43 13.38
CA VAL A 89 8.72 10.37 12.24
C VAL A 89 8.25 11.75 12.71
N ASP A 90 7.05 12.19 12.31
CA ASP A 90 6.44 13.47 12.67
C ASP A 90 5.48 13.39 13.87
N ASP A 91 5.19 12.20 14.39
CA ASP A 91 4.36 12.00 15.57
C ASP A 91 5.18 12.09 16.86
N TYR A 92 4.75 12.95 17.78
CA TYR A 92 5.38 13.17 19.09
C TYR A 92 4.42 12.77 20.22
N TYR A 93 4.90 11.92 21.11
CA TYR A 93 4.22 11.56 22.36
C TYR A 93 5.09 12.04 23.53
N ILE A 94 4.60 13.04 24.25
CA ILE A 94 5.31 13.68 25.35
C ILE A 94 4.60 13.33 26.64
N PHE A 95 5.34 12.73 27.57
CA PHE A 95 4.87 12.36 28.89
C PHE A 95 5.57 13.26 29.90
N ALA A 96 4.85 13.85 30.84
CA ALA A 96 5.45 14.59 31.94
C ALA A 96 4.64 14.42 33.23
N ASN A 97 5.27 14.74 34.37
CA ASN A 97 4.65 14.58 35.69
C ASN A 97 3.60 15.65 36.01
N SER A 98 3.51 16.72 35.21
CA SER A 98 2.50 17.77 35.35
C SER A 98 2.12 18.35 33.99
N GLU A 99 0.87 18.83 33.88
CA GLU A 99 0.39 19.53 32.69
C GLU A 99 1.18 20.82 32.42
N GLU A 100 1.61 21.50 33.48
CA GLU A 100 2.47 22.68 33.39
C GLU A 100 3.78 22.36 32.65
N ASN A 101 4.43 21.25 32.99
CA ASN A 101 5.65 20.81 32.30
C ASN A 101 5.36 20.43 30.84
N LEU A 102 4.23 19.76 30.56
CA LEU A 102 3.83 19.48 29.17
C LEU A 102 3.70 20.76 28.35
N ARG A 103 3.04 21.79 28.89
CA ARG A 103 2.87 23.08 28.21
C ARG A 103 4.21 23.77 27.97
N LYS A 104 5.11 23.79 28.96
CA LYS A 104 6.47 24.33 28.80
C LYS A 104 7.24 23.60 27.70
N ILE A 105 7.20 22.27 27.70
CA ILE A 105 7.90 21.45 26.71
C ILE A 105 7.31 21.70 25.31
N LEU A 106 5.99 21.78 25.19
CA LEU A 106 5.31 22.08 23.93
C LEU A 106 5.76 23.42 23.35
N GLU A 107 5.84 24.47 24.16
CA GLU A 107 6.30 25.79 23.70
C GLU A 107 7.75 25.75 23.19
N VAL A 108 8.65 25.04 23.89
CA VAL A 108 10.03 24.85 23.43
C VAL A 108 10.07 24.11 22.08
N TYR A 109 9.24 23.08 21.91
CA TYR A 109 9.10 22.40 20.61
C TYR A 109 8.59 23.33 19.51
N LYS A 110 7.55 24.15 19.78
CA LYS A 110 7.00 25.11 18.81
C LYS A 110 8.07 26.07 18.32
N GLU A 111 8.85 26.65 19.23
CA GLU A 111 9.92 27.59 18.89
C GLU A 111 11.04 26.92 18.08
N GLU A 112 11.51 25.74 18.49
CA GLU A 112 12.58 25.03 17.77
C GLU A 112 12.11 24.57 16.38
N LEU A 113 10.89 24.05 16.25
CA LEU A 113 10.32 23.68 14.94
C LEU A 113 10.19 24.91 14.03
N GLN A 114 9.72 26.04 14.57
CA GLN A 114 9.57 27.29 13.82
C GLN A 114 10.89 27.80 13.26
N TYR A 115 12.01 27.60 13.98
CA TYR A 115 13.34 27.94 13.48
C TYR A 115 13.67 27.24 12.14
N TYR A 116 13.21 25.99 11.98
CA TYR A 116 13.33 25.19 10.76
C TYR A 116 12.12 25.33 9.82
N LYS A 117 11.27 26.35 10.03
CA LYS A 117 10.01 26.58 9.28
C LYS A 117 9.05 25.38 9.32
N LEU A 118 9.04 24.65 10.42
CA LEU A 118 8.09 23.59 10.72
C LEU A 118 7.11 24.09 11.78
N PHE A 119 5.86 23.61 11.72
CA PHE A 119 4.79 24.05 12.59
C PHE A 119 3.99 22.86 13.08
N ILE A 120 3.54 22.92 14.33
CA ILE A 120 2.67 21.91 14.92
C ILE A 120 1.26 22.07 14.34
N ASN A 121 0.63 20.96 13.99
CA ASN A 121 -0.77 20.96 13.59
C ASN A 121 -1.67 20.98 14.83
N GLU A 122 -2.18 22.16 15.18
CA GLU A 122 -3.04 22.38 16.36
C GLU A 122 -4.32 21.50 16.34
N SER A 123 -4.82 21.12 15.16
CA SER A 123 -6.00 20.23 15.07
C SER A 123 -5.74 18.78 15.52
N LYS A 124 -4.46 18.38 15.57
CA LYS A 124 -4.01 17.06 16.04
C LYS A 124 -3.43 17.10 17.45
N LEU A 125 -3.31 18.29 18.05
CA LEU A 125 -2.75 18.44 19.39
C LEU A 125 -3.79 17.97 20.43
N GLU A 126 -3.39 17.00 21.25
CA GLU A 126 -4.25 16.43 22.28
C GLU A 126 -3.52 16.39 23.63
N PHE A 127 -4.25 16.69 24.71
CA PHE A 127 -3.79 16.51 26.08
C PHE A 127 -4.64 15.43 26.74
N VAL A 128 -3.98 14.34 27.16
CA VAL A 128 -4.64 13.18 27.77
C VAL A 128 -4.10 12.96 29.17
N VAL A 129 -4.98 12.65 30.12
CA VAL A 129 -4.64 12.32 31.50
C VAL A 129 -4.95 10.84 31.76
N ARG A 130 -4.22 10.22 32.69
CA ARG A 130 -4.50 8.83 33.10
C ARG A 130 -5.88 8.73 33.80
N PRO A 131 -6.62 7.62 33.60
CA PRO A 131 -6.28 6.45 32.78
C PRO A 131 -6.45 6.71 31.28
N PHE A 132 -5.51 6.21 30.48
CA PHE A 132 -5.53 6.36 29.02
C PHE A 132 -6.54 5.38 28.39
N VAL A 133 -7.82 5.75 28.38
CA VAL A 133 -8.85 4.97 27.69
C VAL A 133 -9.09 5.59 26.32
N SER A 134 -9.04 4.77 25.26
CA SER A 134 -9.36 5.21 23.91
C SER A 134 -10.55 4.43 23.38
N ASP A 135 -11.52 5.12 22.78
CA ASP A 135 -12.67 4.50 22.10
C ASP A 135 -12.25 3.43 21.09
N LEU A 136 -11.06 3.60 20.48
CA LEU A 136 -10.51 2.64 19.54
C LEU A 136 -10.04 1.34 20.23
N SER A 137 -9.47 1.44 21.42
CA SER A 137 -9.05 0.27 22.20
C SER A 137 -10.25 -0.58 22.60
N GLU A 138 -11.33 0.06 23.07
CA GLU A 138 -12.58 -0.61 23.41
C GLU A 138 -13.22 -1.26 22.17
N ALA A 139 -13.30 -0.53 21.06
CA ALA A 139 -13.82 -1.08 19.80
C ALA A 139 -13.01 -2.30 19.32
N LYS A 140 -11.67 -2.26 19.43
CA LYS A 140 -10.81 -3.40 19.09
C LYS A 140 -11.09 -4.59 20.00
N GLN A 141 -11.31 -4.37 21.29
CA GLN A 141 -11.66 -5.44 22.24
C GLN A 141 -12.99 -6.10 21.87
N GLU A 142 -14.05 -5.31 21.60
CA GLU A 142 -15.35 -5.88 21.22
C GLU A 142 -15.31 -6.65 19.89
N ILE A 143 -14.48 -6.21 18.94
CA ILE A 143 -14.26 -6.96 17.70
C ILE A 143 -13.52 -8.27 18.00
N ASN A 144 -12.50 -8.27 18.85
CA ASN A 144 -11.85 -9.54 19.26
C ASN A 144 -12.86 -10.50 19.88
N ASP A 145 -13.74 -10.01 20.74
CA ASP A 145 -14.77 -10.84 21.36
C ASP A 145 -15.74 -11.42 20.32
N LEU A 146 -16.09 -10.66 19.29
CA LEU A 146 -16.84 -11.16 18.13
C LEU A 146 -16.10 -12.31 17.44
N PHE A 147 -14.80 -12.15 17.17
CA PHE A 147 -13.99 -13.21 16.54
C PHE A 147 -13.84 -14.44 17.42
N SER A 148 -13.70 -14.28 18.74
CA SER A 148 -13.71 -15.39 19.70
C SER A 148 -15.03 -16.16 19.63
N ARG A 149 -16.18 -15.47 19.61
CA ARG A 149 -17.50 -16.13 19.45
C ARG A 149 -17.63 -16.87 18.12
N VAL A 150 -17.14 -16.28 17.03
CA VAL A 150 -17.10 -16.92 15.70
C VAL A 150 -16.25 -18.19 15.75
N ALA A 151 -15.07 -18.12 16.35
CA ALA A 151 -14.16 -19.26 16.50
C ALA A 151 -14.76 -20.37 17.37
N GLU A 152 -15.33 -20.04 18.53
CA GLU A 152 -16.00 -20.99 19.41
C GLU A 152 -17.16 -21.70 18.72
N LYS A 153 -17.92 -20.97 17.88
CA LYS A 153 -19.09 -21.51 17.22
C LYS A 153 -18.76 -22.39 16.02
N TRP A 154 -17.85 -21.97 15.15
CA TRP A 154 -17.62 -22.62 13.85
C TRP A 154 -16.22 -23.19 13.66
N LEU A 155 -15.24 -22.80 14.48
CA LEU A 155 -13.89 -23.34 14.44
C LEU A 155 -13.55 -24.27 15.61
N ALA A 156 -14.48 -24.50 16.55
CA ALA A 156 -14.27 -25.45 17.62
C ALA A 156 -14.11 -26.87 17.06
N LYS A 157 -13.03 -27.54 17.46
CA LYS A 157 -12.65 -28.88 17.00
C LYS A 157 -12.99 -29.94 18.03
N ASP A 158 -13.38 -31.13 17.57
CA ASP A 158 -13.53 -32.32 18.39
C ASP A 158 -12.16 -32.96 18.72
N GLY A 159 -12.18 -34.09 19.45
CA GLY A 159 -10.96 -34.81 19.83
C GLY A 159 -10.14 -35.35 18.65
N ASP A 160 -10.76 -35.49 17.48
CA ASP A 160 -10.14 -35.96 16.24
C ASP A 160 -9.66 -34.80 15.34
N GLY A 161 -9.83 -33.55 15.81
CA GLY A 161 -9.43 -32.34 15.08
C GLY A 161 -10.41 -31.88 14.01
N LYS A 162 -11.62 -32.47 13.92
CA LYS A 162 -12.68 -32.04 12.99
C LYS A 162 -13.54 -30.95 13.59
N TYR A 163 -14.13 -30.11 12.76
CA TYR A 163 -15.05 -29.08 13.23
C TYR A 163 -16.32 -29.68 13.84
N LYS A 164 -16.66 -29.25 15.06
CA LYS A 164 -17.87 -29.68 15.78
C LYS A 164 -19.16 -29.23 15.10
N CYS A 165 -19.12 -28.07 14.43
CA CYS A 165 -20.28 -27.42 13.86
C CYS A 165 -20.06 -27.14 12.37
N ASP A 166 -20.98 -27.61 11.55
CA ASP A 166 -21.01 -27.26 10.13
C ASP A 166 -21.87 -26.02 9.87
N VAL A 167 -21.44 -25.18 8.93
CA VAL A 167 -22.19 -24.00 8.48
C VAL A 167 -23.20 -24.42 7.42
N LYS A 168 -24.36 -24.91 7.87
CA LYS A 168 -25.46 -25.36 6.98
C LYS A 168 -26.17 -24.23 6.23
N ASN A 169 -26.11 -23.01 6.75
CA ASN A 169 -26.73 -21.83 6.14
C ASN A 169 -25.76 -20.65 6.25
N GLU A 170 -25.01 -20.46 5.18
CA GLU A 170 -23.99 -19.43 5.03
C GLU A 170 -24.58 -18.02 5.16
N ILE A 171 -25.78 -17.77 4.61
CA ILE A 171 -26.44 -16.46 4.63
C ILE A 171 -26.81 -16.05 6.07
N LYS A 172 -27.33 -17.00 6.87
CA LYS A 172 -27.66 -16.75 8.28
C LYS A 172 -26.41 -16.51 9.10
N ALA A 173 -25.35 -17.29 8.84
CA ALA A 173 -24.06 -17.13 9.51
C ALA A 173 -23.43 -15.77 9.19
N PHE A 174 -23.37 -15.40 7.91
CA PHE A 174 -22.98 -14.10 7.40
C PHE A 174 -23.77 -12.96 8.07
N SER A 175 -25.10 -13.06 8.06
CA SER A 175 -25.98 -12.02 8.63
C SER A 175 -25.75 -11.80 10.12
N SER A 176 -25.47 -12.87 10.87
CA SER A 176 -25.16 -12.78 12.31
C SER A 176 -23.92 -11.92 12.54
N VAL A 177 -22.81 -12.25 11.87
CA VAL A 177 -21.53 -11.55 12.05
C VAL A 177 -21.62 -10.11 11.54
N VAL A 178 -22.23 -9.90 10.37
CA VAL A 178 -22.34 -8.58 9.76
C VAL A 178 -23.23 -7.65 10.57
N ASN A 179 -24.34 -8.13 11.14
CA ASN A 179 -25.20 -7.28 11.95
C ASN A 179 -24.52 -6.85 13.26
N GLU A 180 -23.75 -7.73 13.89
CA GLU A 180 -22.92 -7.37 15.05
C GLU A 180 -21.86 -6.33 14.65
N PHE A 181 -21.13 -6.57 13.56
CA PHE A 181 -20.13 -5.63 13.06
C PHE A 181 -20.72 -4.25 12.72
N ARG A 182 -21.92 -4.21 12.12
CA ARG A 182 -22.64 -2.97 11.82
C ARG A 182 -23.05 -2.22 13.09
N SER A 183 -23.49 -2.94 14.12
CA SER A 183 -23.85 -2.35 15.42
C SER A 183 -22.62 -1.72 16.09
N LEU A 184 -21.48 -2.42 16.10
CA LEU A 184 -20.20 -1.90 16.59
C LEU A 184 -19.76 -0.66 15.80
N SER A 185 -19.82 -0.74 14.48
CA SER A 185 -19.48 0.37 13.58
C SER A 185 -20.35 1.61 13.81
N HIS A 186 -21.63 1.42 14.14
CA HIS A 186 -22.54 2.52 14.45
C HIS A 186 -22.26 3.13 15.83
N ARG A 187 -21.80 2.35 16.80
CA ARG A 187 -21.42 2.86 18.13
C ARG A 187 -20.17 3.73 18.04
N TYR A 188 -19.20 3.32 17.22
CA TYR A 188 -17.89 3.97 17.09
C TYR A 188 -17.73 4.72 15.75
N LYS A 189 -18.76 5.46 15.30
CA LYS A 189 -18.84 6.10 13.96
C LYS A 189 -17.58 6.85 13.52
N GLN A 190 -16.89 7.53 14.45
CA GLN A 190 -15.70 8.32 14.13
C GLN A 190 -14.44 7.48 13.82
N LYS A 191 -14.46 6.16 14.03
CA LYS A 191 -13.31 5.26 13.86
C LYS A 191 -13.55 4.12 12.87
N TYR A 192 -14.56 4.26 12.01
CA TYR A 192 -15.00 3.22 11.08
C TYR A 192 -13.88 2.58 10.25
N GLY A 193 -13.02 3.38 9.61
CA GLY A 193 -11.92 2.84 8.79
C GLY A 193 -10.84 2.10 9.60
N ALA A 194 -10.63 2.49 10.87
CA ALA A 194 -9.72 1.76 11.76
C ALA A 194 -10.31 0.41 12.20
N ILE A 195 -11.60 0.39 12.50
CA ILE A 195 -12.37 -0.82 12.83
C ILE A 195 -12.40 -1.79 11.64
N ASN A 196 -12.66 -1.30 10.43
CA ASN A 196 -12.67 -2.11 9.21
C ASN A 196 -11.32 -2.78 8.95
N ARG A 197 -10.23 -1.99 9.06
CA ARG A 197 -8.86 -2.49 8.89
C ARG A 197 -8.50 -3.52 9.94
N TYR A 198 -8.95 -3.36 11.18
CA TYR A 198 -8.70 -4.31 12.26
C TYR A 198 -9.47 -5.61 12.08
N PHE A 199 -10.74 -5.53 11.65
CA PHE A 199 -11.57 -6.69 11.34
C PHE A 199 -10.91 -7.58 10.27
N LEU A 200 -10.45 -6.99 9.17
CA LEU A 200 -9.72 -7.73 8.12
C LEU A 200 -8.41 -8.35 8.64
N THR A 201 -7.70 -7.68 9.57
CA THR A 201 -6.49 -8.23 10.20
C THR A 201 -6.82 -9.49 11.00
N LEU A 202 -7.91 -9.49 11.77
CA LEU A 202 -8.34 -10.66 12.53
C LEU A 202 -8.80 -11.81 11.64
N LEU A 203 -9.51 -11.53 10.55
CA LEU A 203 -9.84 -12.53 9.52
C LEU A 203 -8.59 -13.21 8.97
N VAL A 204 -7.60 -12.41 8.54
CA VAL A 204 -6.32 -12.92 8.04
C VAL A 204 -5.64 -13.79 9.10
N SER A 205 -5.61 -13.35 10.36
CA SER A 205 -5.00 -14.10 11.46
C SER A 205 -5.70 -15.42 11.73
N GLN A 206 -7.03 -15.43 11.77
CA GLN A 206 -7.83 -16.63 12.04
C GLN A 206 -7.65 -17.67 10.94
N LEU A 207 -7.73 -17.26 9.66
CA LEU A 207 -7.50 -18.15 8.51
C LEU A 207 -6.07 -18.69 8.48
N LYS A 208 -5.07 -17.85 8.81
CA LYS A 208 -3.67 -18.28 8.90
C LYS A 208 -3.47 -19.34 9.98
N ASN A 209 -4.15 -19.21 11.12
CA ASN A 209 -4.06 -20.18 12.21
C ASN A 209 -4.67 -21.53 11.79
N GLU A 210 -5.80 -21.52 11.08
CA GLU A 210 -6.41 -22.76 10.59
C GLU A 210 -5.56 -23.47 9.54
N LEU A 211 -4.91 -22.73 8.64
CA LEU A 211 -3.98 -23.32 7.66
C LEU A 211 -2.72 -23.94 8.27
N LYS A 212 -2.37 -23.53 9.50
CA LYS A 212 -1.21 -24.02 10.26
C LYS A 212 -1.58 -25.06 11.32
N ALA A 213 -2.86 -25.31 11.54
CA ALA A 213 -3.29 -26.25 12.57
C ALA A 213 -2.92 -27.68 12.19
N GLU A 214 -2.46 -28.45 13.18
CA GLU A 214 -2.19 -29.88 13.07
C GLU A 214 -3.00 -30.63 14.15
N PRO A 215 -3.84 -31.63 13.80
CA PRO A 215 -4.13 -32.09 12.43
C PRO A 215 -4.86 -31.02 11.59
N TYR A 216 -4.71 -31.11 10.26
CA TYR A 216 -5.31 -30.16 9.34
C TYR A 216 -6.84 -30.30 9.33
N PRO A 217 -7.59 -29.23 9.65
CA PRO A 217 -9.03 -29.33 9.78
C PRO A 217 -9.70 -29.18 8.40
N GLU A 218 -10.41 -30.22 7.97
CA GLU A 218 -11.16 -30.18 6.71
C GLU A 218 -12.28 -29.13 6.78
N PRO A 219 -12.29 -28.14 5.86
CA PRO A 219 -13.34 -27.13 5.84
C PRO A 219 -14.62 -27.68 5.22
N SER A 220 -15.76 -27.20 5.69
CA SER A 220 -16.99 -27.31 4.91
C SER A 220 -17.12 -26.18 3.90
N LEU A 221 -17.82 -26.43 2.80
CA LEU A 221 -18.11 -25.41 1.79
C LEU A 221 -18.78 -24.18 2.40
N GLY A 222 -19.79 -24.37 3.26
CA GLY A 222 -20.51 -23.28 3.91
C GLY A 222 -19.61 -22.39 4.75
N LEU A 223 -18.60 -22.95 5.41
CA LEU A 223 -17.63 -22.20 6.20
C LEU A 223 -16.77 -21.29 5.31
N LEU A 224 -16.23 -21.84 4.22
CA LEU A 224 -15.41 -21.06 3.28
C LEU A 224 -16.23 -19.95 2.61
N LEU A 225 -17.45 -20.25 2.17
CA LEU A 225 -18.34 -19.27 1.55
C LEU A 225 -18.73 -18.15 2.53
N MET A 226 -19.00 -18.48 3.80
CA MET A 226 -19.25 -17.48 4.84
C MET A 226 -18.07 -16.53 5.00
N TYR A 227 -16.84 -17.05 5.12
CA TYR A 227 -15.64 -16.21 5.21
C TYR A 227 -15.44 -15.36 3.96
N THR A 228 -15.68 -15.91 2.76
CA THR A 228 -15.65 -15.14 1.51
C THR A 228 -16.61 -13.95 1.58
N GLU A 229 -17.88 -14.18 1.91
CA GLU A 229 -18.90 -13.13 1.93
C GLU A 229 -18.62 -12.05 2.97
N ILE A 230 -18.26 -12.44 4.19
CA ILE A 230 -17.90 -11.50 5.27
C ILE A 230 -16.73 -10.63 4.80
N SER A 231 -15.69 -11.25 4.24
CA SER A 231 -14.47 -10.55 3.86
C SER A 231 -14.70 -9.56 2.72
N PHE A 232 -15.46 -9.95 1.68
CA PHE A 232 -15.81 -9.05 0.58
C PHE A 232 -16.80 -7.96 1.02
N TYR A 233 -17.72 -8.25 1.95
CA TYR A 233 -18.59 -7.23 2.53
C TYR A 233 -17.77 -6.15 3.24
N VAL A 234 -16.92 -6.55 4.19
CA VAL A 234 -16.02 -5.66 4.95
C VAL A 234 -15.07 -4.90 4.03
N PHE A 235 -14.52 -5.54 2.99
CA PHE A 235 -13.73 -4.85 1.97
C PHE A 235 -14.55 -3.80 1.21
N SER A 236 -15.79 -4.12 0.81
CA SER A 236 -16.64 -3.21 0.02
C SER A 236 -17.08 -1.94 0.75
N LEU A 237 -16.99 -1.98 2.08
CA LEU A 237 -17.38 -0.90 2.98
C LEU A 237 -16.34 0.24 3.03
N ASP A 238 -15.05 -0.09 2.90
CA ASP A 238 -13.94 0.86 2.89
C ASP A 238 -12.77 0.25 2.10
N MET A 239 -12.78 0.51 0.79
CA MET A 239 -11.80 0.02 -0.17
C MET A 239 -10.57 0.93 -0.19
N ASN A 240 -9.59 0.64 0.66
CA ASN A 240 -8.28 1.32 0.68
C ASN A 240 -7.14 0.32 0.43
N VAL A 241 -5.93 0.82 0.18
CA VAL A 241 -4.74 0.01 -0.12
C VAL A 241 -4.53 -1.10 0.92
N SER A 242 -4.61 -0.78 2.21
CA SER A 242 -4.44 -1.77 3.30
C SER A 242 -5.52 -2.86 3.24
N ALA A 243 -6.77 -2.47 3.03
CA ALA A 243 -7.89 -3.41 2.87
C ALA A 243 -7.72 -4.30 1.62
N SER A 244 -7.22 -3.74 0.51
CA SER A 244 -6.95 -4.48 -0.73
C SER A 244 -5.88 -5.56 -0.55
N ILE A 245 -4.82 -5.28 0.21
CA ILE A 245 -3.77 -6.26 0.50
C ILE A 245 -4.35 -7.39 1.38
N LYS A 246 -5.13 -7.04 2.40
CA LYS A 246 -5.75 -8.00 3.33
C LYS A 246 -6.77 -8.89 2.64
N ILE A 247 -7.63 -8.35 1.76
CA ILE A 247 -8.59 -9.19 1.01
C ILE A 247 -7.85 -10.15 0.07
N CYS A 248 -6.78 -9.71 -0.61
CA CYS A 248 -5.95 -10.61 -1.42
C CYS A 248 -5.34 -11.73 -0.57
N ARG A 249 -4.94 -11.44 0.67
CA ARG A 249 -4.43 -12.44 1.62
C ARG A 249 -5.51 -13.42 2.06
N VAL A 250 -6.72 -12.94 2.34
CA VAL A 250 -7.87 -13.79 2.66
C VAL A 250 -8.18 -14.72 1.48
N ILE A 251 -8.19 -14.21 0.25
CA ILE A 251 -8.43 -15.01 -0.95
C ILE A 251 -7.35 -16.10 -1.09
N ASP A 252 -6.06 -15.76 -0.93
CA ASP A 252 -4.95 -16.74 -0.95
C ASP A 252 -5.16 -17.84 0.10
N TYR A 253 -5.54 -17.47 1.32
CA TYR A 253 -5.76 -18.45 2.38
C TYR A 253 -7.00 -19.31 2.17
N LEU A 254 -8.12 -18.74 1.75
CA LEU A 254 -9.33 -19.50 1.44
C LEU A 254 -9.09 -20.46 0.29
N HIS A 255 -8.37 -20.03 -0.75
CA HIS A 255 -8.03 -20.88 -1.90
C HIS A 255 -7.15 -22.06 -1.47
N LYS A 256 -6.09 -21.81 -0.70
CA LYS A 256 -5.24 -22.88 -0.11
C LYS A 256 -6.02 -23.81 0.81
N TRP A 257 -7.03 -23.29 1.52
CA TRP A 257 -7.89 -24.08 2.38
C TRP A 257 -8.80 -25.00 1.57
N GLY A 258 -9.40 -24.48 0.50
CA GLY A 258 -10.20 -25.25 -0.44
C GLY A 258 -9.38 -26.29 -1.23
N GLU A 259 -8.15 -25.96 -1.63
CA GLU A 259 -7.27 -26.84 -2.43
C GLU A 259 -6.82 -28.08 -1.66
N ARG A 260 -6.59 -27.96 -0.35
CA ARG A 260 -6.21 -29.08 0.52
C ARG A 260 -7.40 -29.93 0.97
N SER A 261 -8.63 -29.53 0.64
CA SER A 261 -9.82 -30.30 1.00
C SER A 261 -9.91 -31.60 0.18
N SER A 262 -10.41 -32.66 0.79
CA SER A 262 -10.64 -33.94 0.11
C SER A 262 -11.78 -33.88 -0.92
N ASP A 263 -12.77 -32.99 -0.69
CA ASP A 263 -13.88 -32.77 -1.61
C ASP A 263 -13.51 -31.81 -2.75
N LYS A 264 -13.37 -32.37 -3.95
CA LYS A 264 -13.00 -31.65 -5.18
C LYS A 264 -14.06 -30.65 -5.67
N THR A 265 -15.29 -30.68 -5.14
CA THR A 265 -16.35 -29.72 -5.51
C THR A 265 -16.20 -28.39 -4.78
N ILE A 266 -15.49 -28.37 -3.64
CA ILE A 266 -15.33 -27.17 -2.81
C ILE A 266 -14.56 -26.08 -3.54
N LEU A 267 -13.42 -26.42 -4.15
CA LEU A 267 -12.55 -25.43 -4.79
C LEU A 267 -13.23 -24.70 -5.96
N PRO A 268 -13.87 -25.39 -6.94
CA PRO A 268 -14.60 -24.71 -8.02
C PRO A 268 -15.73 -23.80 -7.53
N GLU A 269 -16.51 -24.23 -6.54
CA GLU A 269 -17.62 -23.41 -6.01
C GLU A 269 -17.11 -22.18 -5.24
N LEU A 270 -16.00 -22.34 -4.51
CA LEU A 270 -15.30 -21.24 -3.86
C LEU A 270 -14.76 -20.22 -4.89
N GLU A 271 -14.09 -20.68 -5.94
CA GLU A 271 -13.57 -19.84 -7.02
C GLU A 271 -14.70 -19.05 -7.72
N ASN A 272 -15.84 -19.70 -7.97
CA ASN A 272 -17.04 -19.06 -8.51
C ASN A 272 -17.58 -17.97 -7.58
N ARG A 273 -17.68 -18.26 -6.27
CA ARG A 273 -18.12 -17.29 -5.26
C ARG A 273 -17.20 -16.09 -5.19
N ILE A 274 -15.89 -16.30 -5.08
CA ILE A 274 -14.89 -15.24 -5.02
C ILE A 274 -14.96 -14.37 -6.29
N SER A 275 -15.10 -14.98 -7.47
CA SER A 275 -15.23 -14.25 -8.74
C SER A 275 -16.49 -13.35 -8.76
N ARG A 276 -17.61 -13.86 -8.26
CA ARG A 276 -18.87 -13.11 -8.17
C ARG A 276 -18.76 -11.93 -7.20
N GLU A 277 -18.20 -12.15 -6.01
CA GLU A 277 -18.04 -11.11 -4.99
C GLU A 277 -17.00 -10.06 -5.40
N ALA A 278 -15.92 -10.47 -6.08
CA ALA A 278 -14.97 -9.55 -6.67
C ALA A 278 -15.63 -8.68 -7.73
N LYS A 279 -16.41 -9.27 -8.64
CA LYS A 279 -17.19 -8.51 -9.64
C LYS A 279 -18.11 -7.50 -8.98
N ARG A 280 -18.81 -7.88 -7.90
CA ARG A 280 -19.66 -6.96 -7.13
C ARG A 280 -18.88 -5.78 -6.58
N CYS A 281 -17.70 -6.02 -5.99
CA CYS A 281 -16.84 -4.94 -5.48
C CYS A 281 -16.37 -4.02 -6.62
N LEU A 282 -15.97 -4.60 -7.74
CA LEU A 282 -15.56 -3.88 -8.94
C LEU A 282 -16.69 -3.00 -9.51
N ASP A 283 -17.94 -3.51 -9.57
CA ASP A 283 -19.10 -2.74 -10.01
C ASP A 283 -19.46 -1.59 -9.04
N ILE A 284 -19.41 -1.84 -7.72
CA ILE A 284 -19.59 -0.80 -6.69
C ILE A 284 -18.55 0.30 -6.88
N TYR A 285 -17.32 -0.10 -7.14
CA TYR A 285 -16.19 0.80 -7.33
C TYR A 285 -16.38 1.70 -8.55
N VAL A 286 -16.64 1.11 -9.73
CA VAL A 286 -16.89 1.84 -10.98
C VAL A 286 -18.05 2.85 -10.83
N THR A 287 -19.05 2.52 -10.03
CA THR A 287 -20.20 3.41 -9.78
C THR A 287 -19.85 4.59 -8.85
N LYS A 288 -18.96 4.38 -7.88
CA LYS A 288 -18.57 5.39 -6.88
C LYS A 288 -17.48 6.33 -7.38
N CYS A 289 -16.53 5.83 -8.15
CA CYS A 289 -15.40 6.62 -8.63
C CYS A 289 -15.79 7.36 -9.91
N LYS A 290 -16.14 8.65 -9.75
CA LYS A 290 -16.51 9.55 -10.85
C LYS A 290 -15.32 10.30 -11.47
N ASP A 291 -14.14 10.20 -10.86
CA ASP A 291 -12.94 10.91 -11.30
C ASP A 291 -11.87 9.93 -11.83
N LYS A 292 -11.00 10.44 -12.71
CA LYS A 292 -9.84 9.76 -13.34
C LYS A 292 -8.75 9.33 -12.33
N GLU A 293 -9.10 9.13 -11.07
CA GLU A 293 -8.16 8.68 -10.04
C GLU A 293 -7.74 7.23 -10.29
N VAL A 294 -6.52 6.94 -9.84
CA VAL A 294 -5.82 5.68 -10.05
C VAL A 294 -6.23 4.69 -8.98
N ASN A 295 -6.75 3.53 -9.39
CA ASN A 295 -7.45 2.63 -8.46
C ASN A 295 -6.59 1.42 -8.12
N ILE A 296 -5.51 1.68 -7.38
CA ILE A 296 -4.49 0.68 -7.02
C ILE A 296 -5.12 -0.51 -6.28
N GLU A 297 -6.14 -0.27 -5.46
CA GLU A 297 -6.89 -1.28 -4.72
C GLU A 297 -7.54 -2.31 -5.65
N MET A 298 -8.17 -1.83 -6.73
CA MET A 298 -8.82 -2.69 -7.71
C MET A 298 -7.78 -3.42 -8.54
N LEU A 299 -6.68 -2.76 -8.92
CA LEU A 299 -5.56 -3.41 -9.60
C LEU A 299 -4.97 -4.54 -8.74
N ASN A 300 -4.82 -4.33 -7.43
CA ASN A 300 -4.36 -5.37 -6.50
C ASN A 300 -5.30 -6.59 -6.48
N LEU A 301 -6.61 -6.36 -6.40
CA LEU A 301 -7.61 -7.44 -6.43
C LEU A 301 -7.55 -8.20 -7.77
N MET A 302 -7.46 -7.47 -8.89
CA MET A 302 -7.39 -8.07 -10.22
C MET A 302 -6.12 -8.89 -10.44
N LEU A 303 -4.97 -8.40 -9.97
CA LEU A 303 -3.71 -9.15 -9.99
C LEU A 303 -3.82 -10.43 -9.15
N CYS A 304 -4.44 -10.36 -7.98
CA CYS A 304 -4.69 -11.51 -7.12
C CYS A 304 -5.55 -12.57 -7.83
N LEU A 305 -6.68 -12.14 -8.41
CA LEU A 305 -7.59 -13.04 -9.13
C LEU A 305 -6.91 -13.67 -10.35
N SER A 306 -6.16 -12.89 -11.13
CA SER A 306 -5.46 -13.41 -12.32
C SER A 306 -4.38 -14.46 -12.01
N LYS A 307 -3.93 -14.51 -10.75
CA LYS A 307 -2.91 -15.44 -10.28
C LYS A 307 -3.47 -16.70 -9.63
N ILE A 308 -4.58 -16.55 -8.89
CA ILE A 308 -5.21 -17.66 -8.15
C ILE A 308 -6.19 -18.41 -9.05
N MET A 309 -6.98 -17.69 -9.85
CA MET A 309 -8.07 -18.28 -10.61
C MET A 309 -7.58 -18.99 -11.86
N LYS A 310 -8.13 -20.18 -12.12
CA LYS A 310 -7.89 -20.90 -13.38
C LYS A 310 -8.61 -20.27 -14.56
N THR A 311 -9.75 -19.62 -14.31
CA THR A 311 -10.54 -18.96 -15.35
C THR A 311 -10.02 -17.55 -15.60
N PRO A 312 -9.78 -17.16 -16.87
CA PRO A 312 -9.37 -15.80 -17.19
C PRO A 312 -10.49 -14.82 -16.84
N ILE A 313 -10.09 -13.60 -16.49
CA ILE A 313 -11.04 -12.51 -16.23
C ILE A 313 -11.78 -12.19 -17.53
N ASN A 314 -13.10 -12.04 -17.45
CA ASN A 314 -13.95 -11.79 -18.61
C ASN A 314 -13.55 -10.48 -19.32
N ARG A 315 -13.42 -10.53 -20.66
CA ARG A 315 -13.12 -9.37 -21.52
C ARG A 315 -14.04 -8.17 -21.27
N SER A 316 -15.36 -8.39 -21.16
CA SER A 316 -16.33 -7.33 -20.88
C SER A 316 -16.11 -6.64 -19.54
N LEU A 317 -15.59 -7.37 -18.54
CA LEU A 317 -15.25 -6.79 -17.24
C LEU A 317 -13.97 -5.97 -17.35
N LEU A 318 -12.95 -6.45 -18.08
CA LEU A 318 -11.72 -5.71 -18.32
C LEU A 318 -11.98 -4.40 -19.10
N THR A 319 -12.76 -4.45 -20.17
CA THR A 319 -13.07 -3.26 -20.97
C THR A 319 -13.81 -2.21 -20.16
N LYS A 320 -14.79 -2.60 -19.35
CA LYS A 320 -15.52 -1.71 -18.45
C LYS A 320 -14.63 -1.12 -17.35
N LEU A 321 -13.71 -1.90 -16.79
CA LEU A 321 -12.86 -1.47 -15.66
C LEU A 321 -11.75 -0.51 -16.04
N PHE A 322 -11.13 -0.76 -17.19
CA PHE A 322 -10.08 0.10 -17.72
C PHE A 322 -10.64 1.25 -18.58
N ASP A 323 -11.96 1.27 -18.78
CA ASP A 323 -12.66 2.22 -19.65
C ASP A 323 -12.05 2.23 -21.07
N ILE A 324 -11.81 1.03 -21.61
CA ILE A 324 -11.24 0.81 -22.93
C ILE A 324 -12.32 0.24 -23.85
N SER A 325 -12.51 0.81 -25.04
CA SER A 325 -13.50 0.32 -26.00
C SER A 325 -12.84 -0.36 -27.20
N ASP A 326 -13.56 -1.32 -27.78
CA ASP A 326 -13.13 -2.05 -28.97
C ASP A 326 -13.26 -1.14 -30.20
N GLY A 327 -12.32 -0.20 -30.40
CA GLY A 327 -12.09 0.36 -31.74
C GLY A 327 -11.86 1.86 -31.92
N LYS A 328 -11.68 2.68 -30.88
CA LYS A 328 -11.28 4.10 -31.08
C LYS A 328 -9.83 4.38 -30.68
N THR A 329 -9.13 5.09 -31.56
CA THR A 329 -7.83 5.70 -31.26
C THR A 329 -8.01 6.77 -30.18
N GLY A 330 -7.26 6.67 -29.07
CA GLY A 330 -7.35 7.59 -27.92
C GLY A 330 -7.90 6.96 -26.63
N ASP A 331 -8.52 5.79 -26.72
CA ASP A 331 -9.14 5.08 -25.58
C ASP A 331 -8.15 4.57 -24.53
N TYR A 332 -6.84 4.74 -24.71
CA TYR A 332 -5.81 4.26 -23.79
C TYR A 332 -4.98 5.40 -23.19
N GLU A 333 -5.22 6.65 -23.60
CA GLU A 333 -4.43 7.81 -23.18
C GLU A 333 -4.60 8.13 -21.69
N HIS A 334 -5.79 7.89 -21.13
CA HIS A 334 -6.09 8.11 -19.72
C HIS A 334 -5.46 7.07 -18.80
N LEU A 335 -4.98 5.94 -19.33
CA LEU A 335 -4.39 4.88 -18.52
C LEU A 335 -3.08 5.35 -17.92
N ASN A 336 -2.89 5.21 -16.62
CA ASN A 336 -1.57 5.45 -16.00
C ASN A 336 -0.65 4.23 -16.15
N TYR A 337 0.62 4.40 -15.75
CA TYR A 337 1.63 3.34 -15.73
C TYR A 337 1.15 2.05 -15.03
N PHE A 338 0.53 2.13 -13.84
CA PHE A 338 0.09 0.95 -13.11
C PHE A 338 -1.04 0.20 -13.83
N GLN A 339 -1.97 0.94 -14.45
CA GLN A 339 -3.05 0.35 -15.24
C GLN A 339 -2.49 -0.36 -16.48
N ILE A 340 -1.57 0.29 -17.22
CA ILE A 340 -0.92 -0.30 -18.40
C ILE A 340 -0.21 -1.60 -18.04
N CYS A 341 0.62 -1.59 -17.00
CA CYS A 341 1.36 -2.78 -16.59
C CYS A 341 0.43 -3.89 -16.09
N THR A 342 -0.61 -3.54 -15.32
CA THR A 342 -1.58 -4.52 -14.79
C THR A 342 -2.38 -5.15 -15.92
N LEU A 343 -2.88 -4.36 -16.86
CA LEU A 343 -3.65 -4.86 -18.01
C LEU A 343 -2.79 -5.80 -18.86
N MET A 344 -1.56 -5.39 -19.19
CA MET A 344 -0.59 -6.22 -19.91
C MET A 344 -0.29 -7.52 -19.17
N TYR A 345 -0.15 -7.48 -17.84
CA TYR A 345 0.09 -8.67 -17.02
C TYR A 345 -1.10 -9.63 -17.04
N ILE A 346 -2.33 -9.13 -16.92
CA ILE A 346 -3.55 -9.94 -16.91
C ILE A 346 -3.76 -10.64 -18.26
N ILE A 347 -3.74 -9.88 -19.37
CA ILE A 347 -3.95 -10.45 -20.71
C ILE A 347 -2.79 -11.36 -21.14
N GLY A 348 -1.58 -11.08 -20.64
CA GLY A 348 -0.38 -11.85 -20.93
C GLY A 348 -0.20 -12.10 -22.43
N GLY A 349 0.03 -13.38 -22.80
CA GLY A 349 0.17 -13.86 -24.18
C GLY A 349 -1.10 -14.46 -24.79
N ASP A 350 -2.28 -14.30 -24.18
CA ASP A 350 -3.54 -14.85 -24.69
C ASP A 350 -3.93 -14.20 -26.04
N MET A 351 -4.23 -15.03 -27.03
CA MET A 351 -4.59 -14.58 -28.39
C MET A 351 -5.93 -13.86 -28.46
N ASN A 352 -6.84 -14.11 -27.50
CA ASN A 352 -8.15 -13.44 -27.44
C ASN A 352 -8.05 -11.94 -27.10
N TYR A 353 -6.86 -11.46 -26.74
CA TYR A 353 -6.57 -10.08 -26.35
C TYR A 353 -5.45 -9.44 -27.18
N GLU A 354 -5.11 -10.01 -28.35
CA GLU A 354 -4.04 -9.49 -29.21
C GLU A 354 -4.30 -8.06 -29.67
N ASP A 355 -5.57 -7.72 -29.91
CA ASP A 355 -6.00 -6.39 -30.30
C ASP A 355 -5.78 -5.36 -29.17
N ILE A 356 -6.12 -5.70 -27.92
CA ILE A 356 -5.86 -4.88 -26.74
C ILE A 356 -4.34 -4.74 -26.53
N ARG A 357 -3.58 -5.82 -26.65
CA ARG A 357 -2.11 -5.81 -26.51
C ARG A 357 -1.46 -4.86 -27.51
N THR A 358 -1.91 -4.92 -28.76
CA THR A 358 -1.40 -4.04 -29.83
C THR A 358 -1.69 -2.57 -29.50
N LYS A 359 -2.90 -2.25 -29.04
CA LYS A 359 -3.27 -0.88 -28.64
C LYS A 359 -2.48 -0.36 -27.45
N ILE A 360 -2.17 -1.22 -26.47
CA ILE A 360 -1.28 -0.84 -25.36
C ILE A 360 0.13 -0.52 -25.88
N ILE A 361 0.67 -1.32 -26.80
CA ILE A 361 2.00 -1.07 -27.38
C ILE A 361 2.01 0.24 -28.19
N GLU A 362 0.96 0.51 -28.95
CA GLU A 362 0.80 1.80 -29.66
C GLU A 362 0.82 2.97 -28.68
N GLU A 363 0.12 2.86 -27.55
CA GLU A 363 0.11 3.90 -26.50
C GLU A 363 1.46 4.05 -25.79
N VAL A 364 2.15 2.94 -25.50
CA VAL A 364 3.52 2.95 -24.96
C VAL A 364 4.46 3.67 -25.92
N ASN A 365 4.40 3.36 -27.22
CA ASN A 365 5.20 4.00 -28.24
C ASN A 365 4.86 5.50 -28.32
N ARG A 366 3.59 5.89 -28.26
CA ARG A 366 3.16 7.30 -28.24
C ARG A 366 3.79 8.08 -27.07
N ARG A 367 3.91 7.47 -25.88
CA ARG A 367 4.51 8.10 -24.70
C ARG A 367 6.02 8.13 -24.68
N LEU A 368 6.67 7.09 -25.22
CA LEU A 368 8.12 6.92 -25.12
C LEU A 368 8.88 7.42 -26.35
N LEU A 369 8.21 7.64 -27.48
CA LEU A 369 8.82 8.15 -28.70
C LEU A 369 8.78 9.67 -28.84
N ILE A 370 8.40 10.40 -27.79
CA ILE A 370 8.51 11.87 -27.72
C ILE A 370 9.87 12.30 -27.17
N ASP A 371 10.27 13.53 -27.46
CA ASP A 371 11.51 14.08 -26.91
C ASP A 371 11.39 14.27 -25.39
N CYS A 372 12.48 14.00 -24.67
CA CYS A 372 12.54 14.09 -23.21
C CYS A 372 11.48 13.24 -22.47
N ALA A 373 10.97 12.16 -23.08
CA ALA A 373 9.96 11.28 -22.48
C ALA A 373 10.32 10.85 -21.03
N LEU A 374 11.60 10.57 -20.77
CA LEU A 374 12.10 10.11 -19.47
C LEU A 374 12.19 11.20 -18.39
N TRP A 375 11.88 12.46 -18.69
CA TRP A 375 11.74 13.50 -17.67
C TRP A 375 10.51 13.28 -16.79
N HIS A 376 9.52 12.54 -17.31
CA HIS A 376 8.36 12.11 -16.55
C HIS A 376 8.65 10.74 -15.91
N SER A 377 8.43 10.63 -14.61
CA SER A 377 8.78 9.43 -13.83
C SER A 377 7.98 8.20 -14.26
N ASP A 378 6.70 8.37 -14.61
CA ASP A 378 5.82 7.32 -15.13
C ASP A 378 6.34 6.75 -16.45
N ASN A 379 6.76 7.59 -17.38
CA ASN A 379 7.40 7.19 -18.63
C ASN A 379 8.74 6.50 -18.39
N ALA A 380 9.54 6.99 -17.43
CA ALA A 380 10.80 6.34 -17.07
C ALA A 380 10.56 4.93 -16.53
N MET A 381 9.61 4.76 -15.61
CA MET A 381 9.21 3.45 -15.09
C MET A 381 8.67 2.54 -16.19
N LEU A 382 7.77 3.08 -17.04
CA LEU A 382 7.18 2.37 -18.17
C LEU A 382 8.27 1.86 -19.13
N PHE A 383 9.23 2.72 -19.50
CA PHE A 383 10.35 2.33 -20.35
C PHE A 383 11.11 1.13 -19.78
N PHE A 384 11.54 1.22 -18.52
CA PHE A 384 12.32 0.15 -17.89
C PHE A 384 11.53 -1.16 -17.77
N ASP A 385 10.25 -1.10 -17.41
CA ASP A 385 9.43 -2.30 -17.27
C ASP A 385 9.02 -2.92 -18.60
N MET A 386 8.82 -2.11 -19.65
CA MET A 386 8.54 -2.62 -20.99
C MET A 386 9.74 -3.37 -21.57
N ILE A 387 10.98 -2.94 -21.29
CA ILE A 387 12.20 -3.65 -21.74
C ILE A 387 12.25 -5.10 -21.26
N VAL A 388 11.83 -5.35 -20.02
CA VAL A 388 11.83 -6.68 -19.40
C VAL A 388 10.50 -7.42 -19.55
N CYS A 389 9.48 -6.79 -20.13
CA CYS A 389 8.17 -7.38 -20.32
C CYS A 389 8.23 -8.56 -21.32
N PRO A 390 7.76 -9.76 -20.95
CA PRO A 390 7.78 -10.93 -21.85
C PRO A 390 6.76 -10.83 -22.99
N TYR A 391 5.80 -9.91 -22.89
CA TYR A 391 4.69 -9.76 -23.84
C TYR A 391 4.94 -8.68 -24.91
N VAL A 392 6.11 -8.05 -24.91
CA VAL A 392 6.51 -7.04 -25.91
C VAL A 392 7.62 -7.59 -26.80
N LYS A 393 7.48 -7.39 -28.12
CA LYS A 393 8.46 -7.85 -29.10
C LYS A 393 9.77 -7.06 -28.97
N LYS A 394 10.89 -7.74 -29.18
CA LYS A 394 12.23 -7.12 -29.14
C LYS A 394 12.38 -5.95 -30.11
N THR A 395 11.72 -6.00 -31.28
CA THR A 395 11.75 -4.94 -32.29
C THR A 395 11.17 -3.62 -31.77
N GLU A 396 10.04 -3.67 -31.08
CA GLU A 396 9.40 -2.50 -30.44
C GLU A 396 10.33 -1.87 -29.40
N ILE A 397 10.94 -2.70 -28.55
CA ILE A 397 11.85 -2.20 -27.51
C ILE A 397 13.10 -1.54 -28.11
N ILE A 398 13.67 -2.11 -29.17
CA ILE A 398 14.84 -1.51 -29.84
C ILE A 398 14.47 -0.15 -30.44
N GLN A 399 13.27 0.01 -31.01
CA GLN A 399 12.80 1.29 -31.52
C GLN A 399 12.74 2.35 -30.42
N ILE A 400 12.21 2.00 -29.24
CA ILE A 400 12.15 2.91 -28.10
C ILE A 400 13.56 3.28 -27.60
N ILE A 401 14.46 2.30 -27.46
CA ILE A 401 15.85 2.52 -27.05
C ILE A 401 16.55 3.47 -28.04
N ARG A 402 16.35 3.26 -29.34
CA ARG A 402 16.95 4.10 -30.39
C ARG A 402 16.51 5.55 -30.26
N LYS A 403 15.21 5.80 -30.01
CA LYS A 403 14.70 7.17 -29.83
C LYS A 403 15.26 7.85 -28.58
N ILE A 404 15.39 7.12 -27.47
CA ILE A 404 15.89 7.67 -26.19
C ILE A 404 17.38 7.99 -26.23
N TYR A 405 18.19 7.10 -26.82
CA TYR A 405 19.66 7.26 -26.87
C TYR A 405 20.13 8.05 -28.12
N GLY A 406 19.23 8.36 -29.05
CA GLY A 406 19.48 9.12 -30.27
C GLY A 406 20.07 8.29 -31.41
N ASP A 407 19.82 8.73 -32.65
CA ASP A 407 20.16 8.02 -33.89
C ASP A 407 21.67 7.91 -34.22
N GLY A 408 22.55 8.49 -33.39
CA GLY A 408 23.99 8.55 -33.64
C GLY A 408 24.77 7.26 -33.34
N CYS A 409 24.12 6.23 -32.77
CA CYS A 409 24.80 4.99 -32.41
C CYS A 409 24.66 3.91 -33.51
N LYS A 410 25.69 3.05 -33.67
CA LYS A 410 25.63 1.86 -34.53
C LYS A 410 24.54 0.90 -34.02
N GLU A 411 23.83 0.20 -34.91
CA GLU A 411 22.73 -0.73 -34.57
C GLU A 411 23.12 -1.79 -33.50
N ALA A 412 24.35 -2.30 -33.58
CA ALA A 412 24.91 -3.24 -32.61
C ALA A 412 24.96 -2.67 -31.17
N THR A 413 24.98 -1.35 -31.02
CA THR A 413 25.01 -0.64 -29.72
C THR A 413 23.66 -0.70 -29.04
N TYR A 414 22.56 -0.53 -29.77
CA TYR A 414 21.20 -0.66 -29.21
C TYR A 414 20.93 -2.09 -28.76
N GLY A 415 21.38 -3.08 -29.53
CA GLY A 415 21.32 -4.49 -29.12
C GLY A 415 22.10 -4.78 -27.84
N LYS A 416 23.29 -4.18 -27.67
CA LYS A 416 24.07 -4.27 -26.42
C LYS A 416 23.35 -3.60 -25.25
N LYS A 417 22.78 -2.41 -25.45
CA LYS A 417 22.01 -1.68 -24.42
C LYS A 417 20.75 -2.43 -24.01
N TYR A 418 20.01 -3.00 -24.96
CA TYR A 418 18.89 -3.89 -24.70
C TYR A 418 19.29 -5.05 -23.77
N ASN A 419 20.39 -5.74 -24.10
CA ASN A 419 20.89 -6.83 -23.28
C ASN A 419 21.34 -6.35 -21.88
N GLU A 420 22.00 -5.19 -21.79
CA GLU A 420 22.42 -4.58 -20.52
C GLU A 420 21.23 -4.27 -19.61
N LEU A 421 20.23 -3.57 -20.13
CA LEU A 421 19.03 -3.17 -19.40
C LEU A 421 18.15 -4.36 -19.01
N ARG A 422 18.21 -5.46 -19.76
CA ARG A 422 17.44 -6.67 -19.49
C ARG A 422 18.09 -7.60 -18.45
N LYS A 423 19.39 -7.45 -18.14
CA LYS A 423 20.11 -8.29 -17.16
C LYS A 423 19.49 -8.28 -15.77
N THR A 424 18.78 -7.22 -15.40
CA THR A 424 18.12 -7.10 -14.11
C THR A 424 16.96 -8.09 -13.96
N ASN A 425 16.43 -8.63 -15.07
CA ASN A 425 15.21 -9.46 -15.19
C ASN A 425 13.91 -8.79 -14.68
N ARG A 426 14.03 -7.73 -13.89
CA ARG A 426 12.96 -6.97 -13.28
C ARG A 426 13.45 -5.55 -13.00
N TRP A 427 12.58 -4.58 -13.20
CA TRP A 427 12.77 -3.20 -12.75
C TRP A 427 11.80 -2.89 -11.61
N PHE A 428 10.70 -2.20 -11.90
CA PHE A 428 9.72 -1.80 -10.89
C PHE A 428 8.57 -2.80 -10.82
N PHE A 429 8.06 -3.22 -11.98
CA PHE A 429 6.96 -4.18 -12.10
C PHE A 429 7.49 -5.63 -12.17
N ASN A 430 6.83 -6.55 -11.46
CA ASN A 430 7.19 -7.96 -11.49
C ASN A 430 6.32 -8.73 -12.51
N TRP A 431 6.91 -9.06 -13.66
CA TRP A 431 6.23 -9.84 -14.71
C TRP A 431 6.18 -11.35 -14.44
N ASP A 432 6.91 -11.83 -13.43
CA ASP A 432 7.02 -13.25 -13.15
C ASP A 432 5.77 -13.79 -12.42
N LYS A 433 4.98 -14.56 -13.16
CA LYS A 433 3.75 -15.22 -12.70
C LYS A 433 3.99 -16.42 -11.78
N THR A 434 5.22 -16.96 -11.71
CA THR A 434 5.53 -18.21 -11.01
C THR A 434 5.77 -18.05 -9.51
N ASN A 435 6.12 -16.84 -9.05
CA ASN A 435 6.30 -16.55 -7.63
C ASN A 435 5.06 -16.95 -6.83
N GLU A 436 5.19 -17.36 -5.56
CA GLU A 436 3.98 -17.53 -4.73
C GLU A 436 3.32 -16.17 -4.43
N LEU A 437 1.99 -16.12 -4.43
CA LEU A 437 1.27 -14.89 -4.06
C LEU A 437 1.52 -14.51 -2.60
N SER A 438 1.63 -15.51 -1.72
CA SER A 438 1.95 -15.37 -0.30
C SER A 438 3.20 -14.51 -0.08
N GLU A 439 4.28 -14.78 -0.81
CA GLU A 439 5.57 -14.06 -0.71
C GLU A 439 5.45 -12.62 -1.19
N VAL A 440 4.74 -12.39 -2.30
CA VAL A 440 4.54 -11.05 -2.87
C VAL A 440 3.71 -10.18 -1.92
N LEU A 441 2.65 -10.74 -1.34
CA LEU A 441 1.84 -10.04 -0.35
C LEU A 441 2.64 -9.75 0.93
N SER A 442 3.51 -10.68 1.37
CA SER A 442 4.32 -10.47 2.58
C SER A 442 5.30 -9.31 2.39
N LYS A 443 5.84 -9.12 1.18
CA LYS A 443 6.67 -7.95 0.85
C LYS A 443 5.94 -6.62 1.01
N LYS A 444 4.63 -6.59 0.72
CA LYS A 444 3.76 -5.42 0.89
C LYS A 444 3.27 -5.24 2.33
N GLU A 445 3.42 -6.25 3.19
CA GLU A 445 3.03 -6.22 4.60
C GLU A 445 4.20 -5.89 5.54
N TYR A 446 5.44 -5.80 5.03
CA TYR A 446 6.56 -5.18 5.76
C TYR A 446 6.37 -3.65 5.84
N HIS A 447 5.21 -3.21 6.29
CA HIS A 447 5.06 -1.92 6.92
C HIS A 447 5.47 -2.09 8.39
N LEU A 448 6.20 -1.11 8.92
CA LEU A 448 6.64 -1.13 10.31
C LEU A 448 5.42 -1.30 11.24
N PRO A 449 5.58 -1.94 12.42
CA PRO A 449 4.48 -2.34 13.32
C PRO A 449 3.55 -1.23 13.85
N TYR A 450 3.72 0.02 13.41
CA TYR A 450 3.11 1.22 14.00
C TYR A 450 2.05 1.90 13.11
N GLU A 451 1.45 1.18 12.14
CA GLU A 451 0.24 1.63 11.40
C GLU A 451 -1.07 0.98 11.88
#